data_AF-A0A958LZT1-F1
#
_entry.id   AF-A0A958LZT1-F1
#
_cell.length_a   1.000
_cell.length_b   1.000
_cell.length_c   1.000
_cell.angle_alpha   90.00
_cell.angle_beta   90.00
_cell.angle_gamma   90.00
#
_symmetry.space_group_name_H-M   'P 1'
#
loop_
_entity.id
_entity.type
_entity.pdbx_description
1 polymer ?
#
loop_
_entity_poly.entity_id
_entity_poly.type
_entity_poly.pdbx_seq_one_letter_code
_entity_poly.pdbx_strand_id
1 'polypeptide(L)'
;MWITGYGKDASNNEHWIIRKYDGSVWTTEDDFTFGAGTSMARAKSIYKTSSGIIYVAGEYRDSNYNTHWVVRRKNLSGLWETIDDFQLATDGSASPTKIIEFDNRVLVVGFAFDSNYERHALIRVFKNNQWYTVDKYNIVGLGVFTDVVSCDLGGSRLQLCLSGISLNSDNKWLGFFRFLSP
;
A
#
# COMPACT_ATOMS: atom_id res chain seq x y z
N MET A 1 18.87 -7.43 4.85
CA MET A 1 18.13 -6.64 3.85
C MET A 1 16.85 -7.36 3.49
N TRP A 2 15.78 -6.64 3.16
CA TRP A 2 14.51 -7.22 2.76
C TRP A 2 14.12 -6.69 1.38
N ILE A 3 13.60 -7.57 0.53
CA ILE A 3 13.03 -7.21 -0.77
C ILE A 3 11.65 -7.83 -0.90
N THR A 4 10.84 -7.20 -1.72
CA THR A 4 9.43 -7.51 -1.86
C THR A 4 9.07 -7.49 -3.34
N GLY A 5 8.14 -8.34 -3.75
CA GLY A 5 7.65 -8.40 -5.13
C GLY A 5 6.64 -9.51 -5.32
N TYR A 6 6.64 -10.13 -6.49
CA TYR A 6 5.81 -11.28 -6.78
C TYR A 6 6.55 -12.31 -7.63
N GLY A 7 6.12 -13.57 -7.51
CA GLY A 7 6.51 -14.70 -8.35
C GLY A 7 5.28 -15.31 -9.00
N LYS A 8 5.48 -16.19 -10.00
CA LYS A 8 4.39 -16.94 -10.63
C LYS A 8 4.55 -18.43 -10.39
N ASP A 9 3.46 -19.10 -10.06
CA ASP A 9 3.42 -20.56 -9.98
C ASP A 9 3.27 -21.22 -11.38
N ALA A 10 3.21 -22.54 -11.42
CA ALA A 10 3.02 -23.31 -12.65
C ALA A 10 1.64 -23.08 -13.31
N SER A 11 0.67 -22.59 -12.54
CA SER A 11 -0.67 -22.21 -13.01
C SER A 11 -0.76 -20.74 -13.42
N ASN A 12 0.37 -20.02 -13.43
CA ASN A 12 0.48 -18.60 -13.74
C ASN A 12 -0.30 -17.68 -12.76
N ASN A 13 -0.59 -18.16 -11.56
CA ASN A 13 -1.06 -17.32 -10.46
C ASN A 13 0.12 -16.54 -9.90
N GLU A 14 -0.09 -15.27 -9.61
CA GLU A 14 0.94 -14.46 -8.97
C GLU A 14 0.86 -14.57 -7.45
N HIS A 15 2.01 -14.84 -6.85
CA HIS A 15 2.21 -14.94 -5.41
C HIS A 15 2.96 -13.71 -4.95
N TRP A 16 2.53 -13.10 -3.87
CA TRP A 16 3.33 -12.10 -3.18
C TRP A 16 4.53 -12.81 -2.57
N ILE A 17 5.74 -12.26 -2.77
CA ILE A 17 6.97 -12.84 -2.24
C ILE A 17 7.74 -11.81 -1.43
N ILE A 18 8.19 -12.22 -0.23
CA ILE A 18 9.16 -11.48 0.58
C ILE A 18 10.42 -12.32 0.72
N ARG A 19 11.58 -11.72 0.40
CA ARG A 19 12.89 -12.33 0.60
C ARG A 19 13.70 -11.54 1.62
N LYS A 20 14.48 -12.25 2.43
CA LYS A 20 15.46 -11.66 3.36
C LYS A 20 16.86 -12.16 3.04
N TYR A 21 17.79 -11.22 3.04
CA TYR A 21 19.22 -11.48 3.02
C TYR A 21 19.80 -11.25 4.39
N ASP A 22 20.51 -12.25 4.91
CA ASP A 22 21.18 -12.23 6.21
C ASP A 22 22.65 -11.79 6.15
N GLY A 23 23.17 -11.52 4.94
CA GLY A 23 24.60 -11.27 4.71
C GLY A 23 25.32 -12.41 3.99
N SER A 24 24.65 -13.54 3.80
CA SER A 24 25.20 -14.72 3.12
C SER A 24 24.22 -15.33 2.11
N VAL A 25 22.97 -15.57 2.52
CA VAL A 25 21.96 -16.28 1.72
C VAL A 25 20.64 -15.53 1.70
N TRP A 26 19.87 -15.77 0.64
CA TRP A 26 18.50 -15.27 0.50
C TRP A 26 17.49 -16.33 0.89
N THR A 27 16.70 -16.09 1.94
CA THR A 27 15.58 -16.95 2.33
C THR A 27 14.25 -16.37 1.86
N THR A 28 13.27 -17.23 1.62
CA THR A 28 11.86 -16.82 1.48
C THR A 28 11.29 -16.70 2.87
N GLU A 29 10.78 -15.52 3.18
CA GLU A 29 10.20 -15.22 4.48
C GLU A 29 8.69 -15.21 4.45
N ASP A 30 8.11 -14.93 3.27
CA ASP A 30 6.69 -14.97 3.04
C ASP A 30 6.42 -15.33 1.57
N ASP A 31 5.45 -16.20 1.37
CA ASP A 31 4.89 -16.60 0.08
C ASP A 31 3.37 -16.61 0.25
N PHE A 32 2.73 -15.57 -0.27
CA PHE A 32 1.34 -15.26 0.05
C PHE A 32 0.45 -15.32 -1.17
N THR A 33 -0.66 -16.03 -1.01
CA THR A 33 -1.81 -16.04 -1.92
C THR A 33 -3.09 -15.88 -1.11
N PHE A 34 -4.13 -15.28 -1.70
CA PHE A 34 -5.42 -15.12 -1.04
C PHE A 34 -6.39 -16.25 -1.44
N GLY A 35 -6.14 -17.46 -0.93
CA GLY A 35 -7.03 -18.61 -1.12
C GLY A 35 -7.24 -19.04 -2.58
N ALA A 36 -8.18 -19.96 -2.78
CA ALA A 36 -8.52 -20.47 -4.11
C ALA A 36 -9.26 -19.42 -4.94
N GLY A 37 -8.91 -19.28 -6.22
CA GLY A 37 -9.55 -18.35 -7.16
C GLY A 37 -8.88 -16.98 -7.28
N THR A 38 -7.88 -16.68 -6.44
CA THR A 38 -7.06 -15.47 -6.57
C THR A 38 -6.01 -15.66 -7.65
N SER A 39 -6.10 -14.88 -8.73
CA SER A 39 -5.14 -14.91 -9.84
C SER A 39 -3.89 -14.06 -9.58
N MET A 40 -3.95 -13.17 -8.60
CA MET A 40 -2.91 -12.17 -8.38
C MET A 40 -2.75 -11.84 -6.90
N ALA A 41 -1.54 -11.94 -6.37
CA ALA A 41 -1.10 -11.33 -5.12
C ALA A 41 0.27 -10.68 -5.34
N ARG A 42 0.43 -9.42 -4.97
CA ARG A 42 1.63 -8.63 -5.22
C ARG A 42 2.02 -7.81 -4.01
N ALA A 43 3.26 -7.94 -3.58
CA ALA A 43 3.84 -7.07 -2.57
C ALA A 43 4.40 -5.81 -3.24
N LYS A 44 4.01 -4.61 -2.78
CA LYS A 44 4.39 -3.34 -3.42
C LYS A 44 5.39 -2.52 -2.61
N SER A 45 5.25 -2.54 -1.28
CA SER A 45 6.05 -1.68 -0.40
C SER A 45 6.34 -2.37 0.91
N ILE A 46 7.58 -2.26 1.39
CA ILE A 46 8.03 -2.83 2.67
C ILE A 46 8.63 -1.73 3.54
N TYR A 47 8.34 -1.78 4.84
CA TYR A 47 8.92 -0.90 5.83
C TYR A 47 9.21 -1.66 7.12
N LYS A 48 10.38 -1.40 7.70
CA LYS A 48 10.76 -1.87 9.04
C LYS A 48 10.69 -0.68 9.98
N THR A 49 9.79 -0.75 10.95
CA THR A 49 9.64 0.27 12.00
C THR A 49 10.87 0.38 12.89
N SER A 50 10.99 1.50 13.58
CA SER A 50 11.98 1.76 14.63
C SER A 50 11.99 0.69 15.73
N SER A 51 10.82 0.12 16.06
CA SER A 51 10.66 -1.00 17.00
C SER A 51 11.08 -2.36 16.43
N GLY A 52 11.42 -2.43 15.15
CA GLY A 52 11.88 -3.64 14.47
C GLY A 52 10.80 -4.49 13.82
N ILE A 53 9.52 -4.13 13.98
CA ILE A 53 8.38 -4.80 13.32
C ILE A 53 8.39 -4.47 11.83
N ILE A 54 8.14 -5.49 11.00
CA ILE A 54 8.11 -5.36 9.54
C ILE A 54 6.66 -5.33 9.09
N TYR A 55 6.36 -4.35 8.25
CA TYR A 55 5.08 -4.22 7.57
C TYR A 55 5.32 -4.20 6.07
N VAL A 56 4.39 -4.81 5.35
CA VAL A 56 4.40 -4.80 3.89
C VAL A 56 3.00 -4.51 3.42
N ALA A 57 2.88 -3.59 2.47
CA ALA A 57 1.65 -3.26 1.80
C ALA A 57 1.70 -3.78 0.36
N GLY A 58 0.56 -4.26 -0.11
CA GLY A 58 0.41 -4.78 -1.45
C GLY A 58 -1.05 -5.05 -1.75
N GLU A 59 -1.30 -5.94 -2.69
CA GLU A 59 -2.65 -6.16 -3.17
C GLU A 59 -2.87 -7.60 -3.58
N TYR A 60 -4.12 -8.01 -3.62
CA TYR A 60 -4.52 -9.22 -4.33
C TYR A 60 -5.78 -8.96 -5.16
N ARG A 61 -6.10 -9.87 -6.08
CA ARG A 61 -7.31 -9.82 -6.89
C ARG A 61 -8.25 -10.97 -6.55
N ASP A 62 -9.46 -10.65 -6.12
CA ASP A 62 -10.48 -11.63 -5.79
C ASP A 62 -11.06 -12.35 -7.03
N SER A 63 -12.01 -13.26 -6.82
CA SER A 63 -12.70 -13.99 -7.90
C SER A 63 -13.58 -13.11 -8.79
N ASN A 64 -13.95 -11.92 -8.32
CA ASN A 64 -14.74 -10.93 -9.07
C ASN A 64 -13.85 -9.95 -9.83
N TYR A 65 -12.54 -10.19 -9.85
CA TYR A 65 -11.52 -9.33 -10.44
C TYR A 65 -11.34 -7.97 -9.76
N ASN A 66 -11.88 -7.79 -8.56
CA ASN A 66 -11.65 -6.61 -7.75
C ASN A 66 -10.30 -6.70 -7.06
N THR A 67 -9.55 -5.61 -7.07
CA THR A 67 -8.27 -5.54 -6.37
C THR A 67 -8.49 -5.09 -4.94
N HIS A 68 -7.95 -5.83 -3.98
CA HIS A 68 -7.97 -5.51 -2.56
C HIS A 68 -6.63 -4.94 -2.16
N TRP A 69 -6.66 -3.87 -1.36
CA TRP A 69 -5.49 -3.44 -0.64
C TRP A 69 -5.26 -4.37 0.53
N VAL A 70 -4.03 -4.83 0.73
CA VAL A 70 -3.64 -5.64 1.89
C VAL A 70 -2.41 -5.10 2.59
N VAL A 71 -2.43 -5.14 3.92
CA VAL A 71 -1.24 -4.95 4.75
C VAL A 71 -0.96 -6.21 5.54
N ARG A 72 0.26 -6.73 5.40
CA ARG A 72 0.78 -7.83 6.20
C ARG A 72 1.84 -7.36 7.18
N ARG A 73 1.86 -7.97 8.36
CA ARG A 73 2.82 -7.69 9.44
C ARG A 73 3.55 -8.97 9.80
N LYS A 74 4.86 -8.87 10.02
CA LYS A 74 5.62 -9.91 10.73
C LYS A 74 5.58 -9.60 12.22
N ASN A 75 4.87 -10.41 13.00
CA ASN A 75 4.72 -10.21 14.42
C ASN A 75 5.99 -10.58 15.20
N LEU A 76 5.98 -10.31 16.52
CA LEU A 76 7.14 -10.56 17.40
C LEU A 76 7.50 -12.06 17.51
N SER A 77 6.53 -12.95 17.29
CA SER A 77 6.76 -14.40 17.20
C SER A 77 7.35 -14.84 15.86
N GLY A 78 7.58 -13.90 14.93
CA GLY A 78 8.17 -14.14 13.63
C GLY A 78 7.18 -14.66 12.58
N LEU A 79 5.88 -14.64 12.85
CA LEU A 79 4.85 -15.10 11.92
C LEU A 79 4.25 -13.93 11.13
N TRP A 80 3.89 -14.19 9.87
CA TRP A 80 3.19 -13.23 9.01
C TRP A 80 1.69 -13.34 9.17
N GLU A 81 1.03 -12.19 9.27
CA GLU A 81 -0.42 -12.08 9.39
C GLU A 81 -0.95 -10.93 8.54
N THR A 82 -2.16 -11.08 8.00
CA THR A 82 -2.88 -9.99 7.37
C THR A 82 -3.56 -9.16 8.46
N ILE A 83 -3.24 -7.87 8.51
CA ILE A 83 -3.77 -6.93 9.51
C ILE A 83 -4.64 -5.84 8.90
N ASP A 84 -4.68 -5.75 7.57
CA ASP A 84 -5.61 -4.92 6.80
C ASP A 84 -5.98 -5.65 5.51
N ASP A 85 -7.26 -5.64 5.19
CA ASP A 85 -7.84 -6.04 3.92
C ASP A 85 -8.93 -5.01 3.62
N PHE A 86 -8.68 -4.15 2.63
CA PHE A 86 -9.40 -2.91 2.47
C PHE A 86 -9.91 -2.71 1.04
N GLN A 87 -11.18 -2.29 0.99
CA GLN A 87 -11.82 -1.64 -0.15
C GLN A 87 -12.61 -0.42 0.36
N LEU A 88 -12.71 0.62 -0.46
CA LEU A 88 -13.44 1.84 -0.09
C LEU A 88 -14.96 1.68 -0.25
N ALA A 89 -15.38 0.93 -1.26
CA ALA A 89 -16.76 0.53 -1.50
C ALA A 89 -16.78 -0.96 -1.88
N THR A 90 -17.93 -1.60 -1.71
CA THR A 90 -18.16 -2.95 -2.24
C THR A 90 -17.86 -2.94 -3.74
N ASP A 91 -17.06 -3.92 -4.19
CA ASP A 91 -16.55 -4.05 -5.57
C ASP A 91 -15.64 -2.89 -6.05
N GLY A 92 -15.34 -1.92 -5.19
CA GLY A 92 -14.39 -0.86 -5.48
C GLY A 92 -12.96 -1.35 -5.33
N SER A 93 -12.20 -1.40 -6.42
CA SER A 93 -10.78 -1.77 -6.36
C SER A 93 -9.98 -0.78 -5.50
N ALA A 94 -9.05 -1.30 -4.69
CA ALA A 94 -8.15 -0.53 -3.84
C ALA A 94 -6.72 -1.07 -3.98
N SER A 95 -5.75 -0.17 -3.88
CA SER A 95 -4.34 -0.50 -4.09
C SER A 95 -3.43 0.41 -3.29
N PRO A 96 -2.55 -0.13 -2.43
CA PRO A 96 -1.51 0.66 -1.78
C PRO A 96 -0.34 0.89 -2.71
N THR A 97 0.41 1.94 -2.41
CA THR A 97 1.60 2.33 -3.15
C THR A 97 2.83 2.36 -2.24
N LYS A 98 2.70 2.97 -1.06
CA LYS A 98 3.81 3.15 -0.12
C LYS A 98 3.37 2.91 1.32
N ILE A 99 4.23 2.24 2.08
CA ILE A 99 4.13 2.09 3.54
C ILE A 99 5.33 2.75 4.22
N ILE A 100 5.08 3.46 5.32
CA ILE A 100 6.09 4.15 6.15
C ILE A 100 5.69 4.15 7.62
N GLU A 101 6.65 4.46 8.49
CA GLU A 101 6.39 4.93 9.84
C GLU A 101 6.49 6.46 9.88
N PHE A 102 5.55 7.11 10.55
CA PHE A 102 5.59 8.54 10.84
C PHE A 102 4.99 8.78 12.22
N ASP A 103 5.73 9.45 13.10
CA ASP A 103 5.29 9.78 14.46
C ASP A 103 4.76 8.55 15.23
N ASN A 104 5.55 7.48 15.25
CA ASN A 104 5.23 6.18 15.89
C ASN A 104 3.93 5.52 15.40
N ARG A 105 3.46 5.89 14.21
CA ARG A 105 2.30 5.30 13.55
C ARG A 105 2.76 4.69 12.23
N VAL A 106 2.13 3.59 11.82
CA VAL A 106 2.32 3.05 10.47
C VAL A 106 1.26 3.67 9.57
N LEU A 107 1.72 4.24 8.46
CA LEU A 107 0.87 4.83 7.45
C LEU A 107 1.08 4.10 6.14
N VAL A 108 -0.01 3.94 5.41
CA VAL A 108 0.01 3.42 4.05
C VAL A 108 -0.81 4.35 3.21
N VAL A 109 -0.29 4.66 2.02
CA VAL A 109 -0.93 5.52 1.06
C VAL A 109 -1.22 4.72 -0.21
N GLY A 110 -2.20 5.20 -0.98
CA GLY A 110 -2.59 4.56 -2.22
C GLY A 110 -3.87 5.15 -2.77
N PHE A 111 -4.62 4.35 -3.51
CA PHE A 111 -5.90 4.75 -4.07
C PHE A 111 -6.99 3.70 -3.89
N ALA A 112 -8.24 4.11 -3.97
CA ALA A 112 -9.37 3.21 -4.09
C ALA A 112 -10.51 3.85 -4.88
N PHE A 113 -11.40 3.02 -5.41
CA PHE A 113 -12.63 3.43 -6.07
C PHE A 113 -13.81 3.39 -5.11
N ASP A 114 -14.67 4.41 -5.17
CA ASP A 114 -15.96 4.39 -4.47
C ASP A 114 -17.05 3.69 -5.31
N SER A 115 -18.29 3.71 -4.81
CA SER A 115 -19.44 3.08 -5.48
C SER A 115 -19.84 3.74 -6.81
N ASN A 116 -19.34 4.95 -7.08
CA ASN A 116 -19.56 5.65 -8.35
C ASN A 116 -18.39 5.42 -9.32
N TYR A 117 -17.44 4.55 -8.98
CA TYR A 117 -16.19 4.34 -9.69
C TYR A 117 -15.33 5.60 -9.79
N GLU A 118 -15.48 6.53 -8.84
CA GLU A 118 -14.59 7.67 -8.72
C GLU A 118 -13.35 7.25 -7.95
N ARG A 119 -12.17 7.67 -8.43
CA ARG A 119 -10.89 7.32 -7.83
C ARG A 119 -10.52 8.32 -6.74
N HIS A 120 -10.20 7.79 -5.57
CA HIS A 120 -9.75 8.56 -4.42
C HIS A 120 -8.31 8.24 -4.06
N ALA A 121 -7.48 9.25 -3.80
CA ALA A 121 -6.23 9.07 -3.07
C ALA A 121 -6.54 8.97 -1.58
N LEU A 122 -5.93 7.99 -0.92
CA LEU A 122 -6.20 7.66 0.48
C LEU A 122 -4.92 7.61 1.30
N ILE A 123 -5.05 7.96 2.58
CA ILE A 123 -4.10 7.60 3.63
C ILE A 123 -4.82 6.71 4.63
N ARG A 124 -4.24 5.54 4.91
CA ARG A 124 -4.66 4.66 6.00
C ARG A 124 -3.61 4.68 7.10
N VAL A 125 -4.06 4.77 8.35
CA VAL A 125 -3.20 4.84 9.53
C VAL A 125 -3.54 3.68 10.46
N PHE A 126 -2.51 2.97 10.90
CA PHE A 126 -2.62 1.94 11.93
C PHE A 126 -2.44 2.56 13.31
N LYS A 127 -3.49 2.49 14.14
CA LYS A 127 -3.50 3.00 15.52
C LYS A 127 -4.36 2.09 16.37
N ASN A 128 -3.97 1.85 17.62
CA ASN A 128 -4.74 1.04 18.58
C ASN A 128 -5.15 -0.34 18.01
N ASN A 129 -4.25 -0.98 17.26
CA ASN A 129 -4.49 -2.27 16.60
C ASN A 129 -5.63 -2.27 15.56
N GLN A 130 -5.95 -1.11 14.98
CA GLN A 130 -6.96 -0.95 13.92
C GLN A 130 -6.48 0.02 12.84
N TRP A 131 -7.05 -0.12 11.64
CA TRP A 131 -6.80 0.78 10.51
C TRP A 131 -7.93 1.78 10.32
N TYR A 132 -7.55 3.02 10.03
CA TYR A 132 -8.49 4.10 9.75
C TYR A 132 -8.09 4.82 8.46
N THR A 133 -9.07 5.14 7.62
CA THR A 133 -8.88 6.11 6.54
C THR A 133 -8.93 7.51 7.15
N VAL A 134 -7.77 8.19 7.22
CA VAL A 134 -7.68 9.52 7.83
C VAL A 134 -7.86 10.64 6.80
N ASP A 135 -7.69 10.31 5.52
CA ASP A 135 -7.85 11.24 4.42
C ASP A 135 -8.35 10.53 3.16
N LYS A 136 -9.22 11.25 2.45
CA LYS A 136 -9.81 10.84 1.17
C LYS A 136 -9.92 12.05 0.25
N TYR A 137 -9.22 12.02 -0.86
CA TYR A 137 -9.27 13.07 -1.87
C TYR A 137 -9.83 12.51 -3.16
N ASN A 138 -10.95 13.06 -3.60
CA ASN A 138 -11.51 12.73 -4.90
C ASN A 138 -10.65 13.37 -6.00
N ILE A 139 -10.28 12.61 -7.02
CA ILE A 139 -9.35 13.05 -8.05
C ILE A 139 -10.06 13.36 -9.39
N VAL A 140 -11.38 13.61 -9.38
CA VAL A 140 -12.15 13.89 -10.61
C VAL A 140 -11.54 15.07 -11.39
N GLY A 141 -11.39 14.90 -12.70
CA GLY A 141 -10.96 15.96 -13.63
C GLY A 141 -9.46 16.18 -13.74
N LEU A 142 -8.66 15.45 -12.97
CA LEU A 142 -7.21 15.46 -13.02
C LEU A 142 -6.77 14.10 -13.60
N GLY A 143 -5.93 14.10 -14.65
CA GLY A 143 -5.55 12.90 -15.40
C GLY A 143 -5.01 11.72 -14.57
N VAL A 144 -4.65 10.63 -15.24
CA VAL A 144 -4.20 9.37 -14.61
C VAL A 144 -3.02 9.61 -13.65
N PHE A 145 -3.30 9.61 -12.33
CA PHE A 145 -2.23 9.52 -11.33
C PHE A 145 -1.74 8.08 -11.28
N THR A 146 -0.44 7.89 -11.43
CA THR A 146 0.13 6.54 -11.39
C THR A 146 0.48 6.13 -9.96
N ASP A 147 0.74 7.11 -9.08
CA ASP A 147 1.26 6.81 -7.76
C ASP A 147 0.94 7.88 -6.70
N VAL A 148 0.85 7.44 -5.44
CA VAL A 148 0.87 8.30 -4.25
C VAL A 148 2.16 7.99 -3.51
N VAL A 149 3.08 8.94 -3.50
CA VAL A 149 4.36 8.83 -2.82
C VAL A 149 4.30 9.66 -1.56
N SER A 150 4.61 9.08 -0.42
CA SER A 150 4.83 9.86 0.81
C SER A 150 6.32 9.98 1.08
N CYS A 151 6.79 11.18 1.41
CA CYS A 151 8.12 11.39 2.00
C CYS A 151 7.99 12.06 3.37
N ASP A 152 8.78 11.59 4.33
CA ASP A 152 9.01 12.29 5.58
C ASP A 152 9.99 13.44 5.29
N LEU A 153 9.59 14.67 5.58
CA LEU A 153 10.44 15.86 5.41
C LEU A 153 11.23 16.21 6.68
N GLY A 154 11.09 15.42 7.75
CA GLY A 154 11.58 15.75 9.08
C GLY A 154 10.69 16.78 9.78
N GLY A 155 10.84 16.88 11.11
CA GLY A 155 10.21 17.94 11.90
C GLY A 155 8.68 17.89 11.96
N SER A 156 8.10 16.69 12.17
CA SER A 156 6.67 16.50 12.40
C SER A 156 5.77 16.75 11.18
N ARG A 157 6.30 16.61 9.97
CA ARG A 157 5.58 16.89 8.73
C ARG A 157 5.70 15.74 7.73
N LEU A 158 4.56 15.11 7.45
CA LEU A 158 4.44 14.20 6.33
C LEU A 158 4.06 14.97 5.07
N GLN A 159 4.76 14.72 3.96
CA GLN A 159 4.35 15.19 2.64
C GLN A 159 3.79 14.04 1.83
N LEU A 160 2.61 14.24 1.25
CA LEU A 160 2.09 13.43 0.16
C LEU A 160 2.42 14.11 -1.16
N CYS A 161 3.00 13.35 -2.06
CA CYS A 161 3.22 13.70 -3.45
C CYS A 161 2.38 12.74 -4.29
N LEU A 162 1.38 13.26 -4.97
CA LEU A 162 0.72 12.53 -6.04
C LEU A 162 1.62 12.63 -7.27
N SER A 163 2.15 11.51 -7.75
CA SER A 163 2.88 11.51 -9.02
C SER A 163 1.93 11.11 -10.15
N GLY A 164 1.79 11.99 -11.13
CA GLY A 164 0.98 11.81 -12.32
C GLY A 164 1.15 12.99 -13.28
N ILE A 165 0.96 12.75 -14.58
CA ILE A 165 0.91 13.80 -15.59
C ILE A 165 -0.50 14.41 -15.52
N SER A 166 -0.63 15.51 -14.79
CA SER A 166 -1.75 16.43 -14.97
C SER A 166 -1.16 17.75 -15.42
N LEU A 167 -1.12 17.96 -16.73
CA LEU A 167 -1.13 19.30 -17.28
C LEU A 167 -2.57 19.79 -17.12
N ASN A 168 -2.81 20.84 -16.34
CA ASN A 168 -4.01 21.64 -16.55
C ASN A 168 -3.92 22.31 -17.95
N SER A 169 -4.94 23.07 -18.39
CA SER A 169 -4.87 23.87 -19.63
C SER A 169 -3.66 24.80 -19.72
N ASP A 170 -2.94 24.99 -18.61
CA ASP A 170 -1.80 25.90 -18.45
C ASP A 170 -0.49 25.17 -18.12
N ASN A 171 -0.41 23.84 -18.26
CA ASN A 171 0.78 23.01 -17.99
C ASN A 171 1.38 23.10 -16.57
N LYS A 172 0.58 23.35 -15.53
CA LYS A 172 1.05 23.40 -14.13
C LYS A 172 0.82 22.09 -13.37
N TRP A 173 1.82 21.69 -12.57
CA TRP A 173 1.74 20.58 -11.63
C TRP A 173 0.72 20.86 -10.52
N LEU A 174 -0.28 20.00 -10.37
CA LEU A 174 -1.18 19.99 -9.21
C LEU A 174 -0.60 19.07 -8.13
N GLY A 175 0.24 19.63 -7.27
CA GLY A 175 0.61 19.00 -6.01
C GLY A 175 -0.41 19.34 -4.93
N PHE A 176 -1.13 18.36 -4.41
CA PHE A 176 -1.86 18.53 -3.16
C PHE A 176 -0.88 18.33 -2.00
N PHE A 177 -0.55 19.41 -1.30
CA PHE A 177 0.31 19.37 -0.12
C PHE A 177 -0.57 19.43 1.12
N ARG A 178 -0.67 18.33 1.87
CA ARG A 178 -1.14 18.38 3.25
C ARG A 178 -0.03 17.96 4.18
N PHE A 179 0.26 18.83 5.15
CA PHE A 179 1.11 18.52 6.27
C PHE A 179 0.25 17.86 7.34
N LEU A 180 0.50 16.60 7.66
CA LEU A 180 0.00 16.02 8.91
C LEU A 180 0.87 16.59 10.04
N SER A 181 0.25 17.32 10.98
CA SER A 181 0.85 17.64 12.27
C SER A 181 0.58 16.49 13.26
N PRO A 182 1.39 16.33 14.32
CA PRO A 182 1.25 15.27 15.33
C PRO A 182 -0.18 15.09 15.84
#